data_AF-A0A3B8QP13-F1
#
_entry.id   AF-A0A3B8QP13-F1
#
_cell.length_a   1.000
_cell.length_b   1.000
_cell.length_c   1.000
_cell.angle_alpha   90.00
_cell.angle_beta   90.00
_cell.angle_gamma   90.00
#
_symmetry.space_group_name_H-M   'P 1'
#
loop_
_entity.id
_entity.type
_entity.pdbx_description
1 polymer ?
#
loop_
_entity_poly.entity_id
_entity_poly.type
_entity_poly.pdbx_seq_one_letter_code
_entity_poly.pdbx_strand_id
1 'polypeptide(L)'
;MDIITRKEAKEKGLSFYFTGKPCSEGHILKRRVSNYGCVLCEANSQKHRNKVKMGMAEPKPKRQSPRKDAIEAGESFYFTGKPCPYGHIAKRHVSSGCVDCWSMHGKRNYERHKSKRNEQNKNNAHKYSDQRREYAKKHKEYFAQKKREYNAMPENKLAMLERCRKWKEKNPEKRKEAANRYATSGKGLAKLRMRQTMIKKACPDWACQESIALKYKERKAMTNMTGILHHVDHKIPLQGENICGLHVAANLRVITARDNLSKHNKWEIAA
;
A
#
# COMPACT_ATOMS: atom_id res chain seq x y z
N MET A 1 49.45 -38.87 -50.00
CA MET A 1 49.13 -39.34 -48.64
C MET A 1 47.69 -39.81 -48.67
N ASP A 2 47.45 -41.10 -48.44
CA ASP A 2 46.09 -41.63 -48.49
C ASP A 2 45.26 -41.05 -47.36
N ILE A 3 44.09 -40.51 -47.72
CA ILE A 3 43.12 -40.02 -46.75
C ILE A 3 42.50 -41.25 -46.11
N ILE A 4 42.80 -41.47 -44.82
CA ILE A 4 42.33 -42.60 -44.04
C ILE A 4 41.69 -42.10 -42.75
N THR A 5 40.50 -42.61 -42.45
CA THR A 5 39.80 -42.27 -41.22
C THR A 5 40.47 -42.93 -40.01
N ARG A 6 40.19 -42.41 -38.81
CA ARG A 6 40.70 -43.01 -37.57
C ARG A 6 40.23 -44.46 -37.39
N LYS A 7 38.99 -44.76 -37.80
CA LYS A 7 38.40 -46.09 -37.68
C LYS A 7 39.20 -47.10 -38.52
N GLU A 8 39.40 -46.78 -39.80
CA GLU A 8 40.19 -47.60 -40.73
C GLU A 8 41.65 -47.73 -40.29
N ALA A 9 42.26 -46.65 -39.79
CA ALA A 9 43.62 -46.71 -39.26
C ALA A 9 43.74 -47.61 -38.02
N LYS A 10 42.71 -47.61 -37.15
CA LYS A 10 42.66 -48.48 -35.97
C LYS A 10 42.49 -49.95 -36.37
N GLU A 11 41.64 -50.23 -37.35
CA GLU A 11 41.42 -51.57 -37.91
C GLU A 11 42.69 -52.11 -38.60
N LYS A 12 43.44 -51.25 -39.28
CA LYS A 12 44.73 -51.58 -39.93
C LYS A 12 45.93 -51.58 -38.96
N GLY A 13 45.73 -51.38 -37.65
CA GLY A 13 46.81 -51.35 -36.66
C GLY A 13 47.80 -50.17 -36.80
N LEU A 14 47.42 -49.12 -37.54
CA LEU A 14 48.27 -47.96 -37.76
C LEU A 14 48.25 -47.03 -36.53
N SER A 15 49.41 -46.50 -36.16
CA SER A 15 49.52 -45.52 -35.07
C SER A 15 49.01 -44.12 -35.45
N PHE A 16 48.88 -43.85 -36.75
CA PHE A 16 48.51 -42.55 -37.30
C PHE A 16 47.47 -42.68 -38.41
N TYR A 17 46.68 -41.61 -38.57
CA TYR A 17 45.70 -41.47 -39.65
C TYR A 17 45.80 -40.05 -40.25
N PHE A 18 45.30 -39.86 -41.47
CA PHE A 18 45.37 -38.58 -42.18
C PHE A 18 44.01 -38.23 -42.78
N THR A 19 43.43 -37.11 -42.37
CA THR A 19 42.07 -36.71 -42.78
C THR A 19 42.05 -35.58 -43.81
N GLY A 20 43.21 -35.02 -44.17
CA GLY A 20 43.30 -33.80 -45.00
C GLY A 20 42.76 -32.51 -44.34
N LYS A 21 42.11 -32.59 -43.17
CA LYS A 21 41.51 -31.45 -42.46
C LYS A 21 42.49 -30.81 -41.46
N PRO A 22 42.58 -29.47 -41.39
CA PRO A 22 43.45 -28.77 -40.43
C PRO A 22 43.09 -29.08 -38.97
N CYS A 23 44.07 -29.06 -38.07
CA CYS A 23 43.83 -29.19 -36.63
C CYS A 23 43.37 -27.85 -35.99
N SER A 24 43.15 -27.82 -34.67
CA SER A 24 42.77 -26.58 -33.96
C SER A 24 43.80 -25.46 -34.10
N GLU A 25 45.06 -25.82 -34.34
CA GLU A 25 46.18 -24.91 -34.59
C GLU A 25 46.47 -24.71 -36.10
N GLY A 26 45.60 -25.22 -36.99
CA GLY A 26 45.73 -25.05 -38.45
C GLY A 26 46.65 -26.04 -39.18
N HIS A 27 47.37 -26.94 -38.49
CA HIS A 27 48.27 -27.90 -39.14
C HIS A 27 47.53 -28.97 -39.96
N ILE A 28 47.99 -29.22 -41.20
CA ILE A 28 47.49 -30.30 -42.08
C ILE A 28 48.50 -31.46 -42.06
N LEU A 29 48.42 -32.30 -41.03
CA LEU A 29 49.36 -33.42 -40.83
C LEU A 29 48.65 -34.66 -40.31
N LYS A 30 49.38 -35.78 -40.30
CA LYS A 30 48.95 -37.03 -39.68
C LYS A 30 48.59 -36.79 -38.20
N ARG A 31 47.60 -37.51 -37.71
CA ARG A 31 47.11 -37.46 -36.32
C ARG A 31 47.28 -38.80 -35.64
N ARG A 32 47.55 -38.81 -34.34
CA ARG A 32 47.67 -40.04 -33.54
C ARG A 32 46.30 -40.67 -33.32
N VAL A 33 46.22 -41.98 -33.45
CA VAL A 33 44.98 -42.74 -33.18
C VAL A 33 44.56 -42.66 -31.70
N SER A 34 45.53 -42.52 -30.77
CA SER A 34 45.28 -42.52 -29.33
C SER A 34 44.55 -41.28 -28.80
N ASN A 35 44.95 -40.07 -29.22
CA ASN A 35 44.50 -38.82 -28.61
C ASN A 35 44.03 -37.76 -29.63
N TYR A 36 43.89 -38.11 -30.92
CA TYR A 36 43.48 -37.21 -32.01
C TYR A 36 44.44 -36.04 -32.29
N GLY A 37 45.55 -35.95 -31.56
CA GLY A 37 46.55 -34.89 -31.67
C GLY A 37 47.32 -34.97 -32.99
N CYS A 38 47.51 -33.82 -33.63
CA CYS A 38 48.39 -33.72 -34.79
C CYS A 38 49.85 -33.91 -34.37
N VAL A 39 50.71 -34.45 -35.24
CA VAL A 39 52.12 -34.73 -34.87
C VAL A 39 52.84 -33.48 -34.34
N LEU A 40 52.66 -32.32 -35.00
CA LEU A 40 53.27 -31.05 -34.55
C LEU A 40 52.67 -30.55 -33.23
N CYS A 41 51.36 -30.72 -33.03
CA CYS A 41 50.66 -30.30 -31.82
C CYS A 41 51.21 -31.04 -30.60
N GLU A 42 51.43 -32.35 -30.75
CA GLU A 42 52.02 -33.17 -29.69
C GLU A 42 53.48 -32.81 -29.45
N ALA A 43 54.26 -32.60 -30.52
CA ALA A 43 55.66 -32.17 -30.40
C ALA A 43 55.79 -30.82 -29.69
N ASN A 44 54.97 -29.83 -30.04
CA ASN A 44 54.94 -28.53 -29.41
C ASN A 44 54.49 -28.62 -27.94
N SER A 45 53.50 -29.47 -27.65
CA SER A 45 53.05 -29.74 -26.28
C SER A 45 54.15 -30.37 -25.43
N GLN A 46 54.87 -31.36 -25.97
CA GLN A 46 56.00 -32.00 -25.28
C GLN A 46 57.16 -31.02 -25.05
N LYS A 47 57.50 -30.20 -26.05
CA LYS A 47 58.50 -29.12 -25.91
C LYS A 47 58.12 -28.16 -24.79
N HIS A 48 56.86 -27.73 -24.72
CA HIS A 48 56.38 -26.86 -23.65
C HIS A 48 56.42 -27.55 -22.28
N ARG A 49 56.00 -28.82 -22.17
CA ARG A 49 56.13 -29.59 -20.92
C ARG A 49 57.58 -29.69 -20.44
N ASN A 50 58.51 -29.94 -21.35
CA ASN A 50 59.94 -29.98 -21.04
C ASN A 50 60.44 -28.60 -20.58
N LYS A 51 60.05 -27.51 -21.26
CA LYS A 51 60.38 -26.14 -20.84
C LYS A 51 59.85 -25.83 -19.44
N VAL A 52 58.62 -26.23 -19.11
CA VAL A 52 58.05 -26.07 -17.76
C VAL A 52 58.85 -26.86 -16.73
N LYS A 53 59.21 -28.13 -17.03
CA LYS A 53 60.04 -28.96 -16.13
C LYS A 53 61.42 -28.37 -15.88
N MET A 54 62.00 -27.70 -16.88
CA MET A 54 63.30 -27.02 -16.80
C MET A 54 63.22 -25.59 -16.23
N GLY A 55 62.03 -25.12 -15.81
CA GLY A 55 61.85 -23.75 -15.32
C GLY A 55 61.91 -22.65 -16.39
N MET A 56 61.92 -23.02 -17.67
CA MET A 56 62.04 -22.11 -18.82
C MET A 56 60.69 -21.66 -19.40
N ALA A 57 59.57 -22.13 -18.85
CA ALA A 57 58.22 -21.69 -19.20
C ALA A 57 57.26 -21.89 -18.02
N GLU A 58 56.24 -21.04 -17.91
CA GLU A 58 55.19 -21.22 -16.92
C GLU A 58 54.18 -22.30 -17.36
N PRO A 59 53.63 -23.09 -16.42
CA PRO A 59 52.54 -24.00 -16.73
C PRO A 59 51.29 -23.22 -17.18
N LYS A 60 50.54 -23.77 -18.13
CA LYS A 60 49.28 -23.16 -18.58
C LYS A 60 48.32 -22.95 -17.40
N PRO A 61 47.66 -21.78 -17.29
CA PRO A 61 46.77 -21.47 -16.18
C PRO A 61 45.59 -22.45 -16.13
N LYS A 62 45.26 -22.94 -14.93
CA LYS A 62 44.07 -23.77 -14.73
C LYS A 62 42.83 -22.89 -14.88
N ARG A 63 41.88 -23.31 -15.72
CA ARG A 63 40.61 -22.59 -15.90
C ARG A 63 39.81 -22.67 -14.60
N GLN A 64 39.60 -21.53 -13.94
CA GLN A 64 38.83 -21.46 -12.71
C GLN A 64 37.34 -21.65 -13.00
N SER A 65 36.59 -22.17 -12.02
CA SER A 65 35.14 -22.29 -12.14
C SER A 65 34.49 -20.96 -11.74
N PRO A 66 33.40 -20.52 -12.40
CA PRO A 66 32.71 -19.27 -12.04
C PRO A 66 32.25 -19.20 -10.57
N ARG A 67 32.03 -20.35 -9.92
CA ARG A 67 31.72 -20.42 -8.49
C ARG A 67 32.92 -20.05 -7.62
N LYS A 68 34.10 -20.52 -8.01
CA LYS A 68 35.36 -20.26 -7.29
C LYS A 68 35.74 -18.80 -7.43
N ASP A 69 35.61 -18.24 -8.64
CA ASP A 69 35.82 -16.81 -8.89
C ASP A 69 34.89 -15.96 -8.01
N ALA A 70 33.62 -16.33 -7.87
CA ALA A 70 32.69 -15.65 -6.99
C ALA A 70 33.04 -15.77 -5.50
N ILE A 71 33.51 -16.95 -5.04
CA ILE A 71 33.98 -17.12 -3.64
C ILE A 71 35.18 -16.22 -3.36
N GLU A 72 36.15 -16.19 -4.28
CA GLU A 72 37.38 -15.42 -4.14
C GLU A 72 37.09 -13.90 -4.19
N ALA A 73 36.09 -13.49 -4.97
CA ALA A 73 35.59 -12.12 -5.00
C ALA A 73 34.67 -11.74 -3.82
N GLY A 74 34.32 -12.69 -2.93
CA GLY A 74 33.37 -12.45 -1.83
C GLY A 74 31.91 -12.27 -2.28
N GLU A 75 31.59 -12.65 -3.51
CA GLU A 75 30.27 -12.53 -4.09
C GLU A 75 29.34 -13.64 -3.59
N SER A 76 28.09 -13.29 -3.29
CA SER A 76 27.09 -14.29 -2.87
C SER A 76 26.55 -15.12 -4.04
N PHE A 77 26.84 -14.71 -5.28
CA PHE A 77 26.25 -15.26 -6.49
C PHE A 77 27.25 -15.43 -7.63
N TYR A 78 27.01 -16.41 -8.49
CA TYR A 78 27.74 -16.59 -9.75
C TYR A 78 26.79 -16.92 -10.90
N PHE A 79 27.22 -16.65 -12.14
CA PHE A 79 26.45 -16.94 -13.33
C PHE A 79 27.17 -17.93 -14.23
N THR A 80 26.51 -19.06 -14.52
CA THR A 80 27.11 -20.14 -15.33
C THR A 80 26.70 -20.10 -16.80
N GLY A 81 25.69 -19.31 -17.18
CA GLY A 81 25.04 -19.34 -18.50
C GLY A 81 24.28 -20.64 -18.82
N LYS A 82 24.56 -21.74 -18.10
CA LYS A 82 23.92 -23.05 -18.25
C LYS A 82 22.62 -23.15 -17.44
N PRO A 83 21.53 -23.72 -18.02
CA PRO A 83 20.29 -23.96 -17.30
C PRO A 83 20.51 -24.86 -16.07
N CYS A 84 19.73 -24.64 -15.02
CA CYS A 84 19.70 -25.51 -13.84
C CYS A 84 18.95 -26.82 -14.15
N PRO A 85 18.97 -27.82 -13.23
CA PRO A 85 18.22 -29.07 -13.41
C PRO A 85 16.72 -28.87 -13.66
N TYR A 86 16.18 -27.73 -13.23
CA TYR A 86 14.79 -27.31 -13.44
C TYR A 86 14.61 -26.35 -14.63
N GLY A 87 15.64 -26.15 -15.45
CA GLY A 87 15.59 -25.34 -16.67
C GLY A 87 15.87 -23.84 -16.50
N HIS A 88 16.00 -23.32 -15.27
CA HIS A 88 16.22 -21.88 -15.06
C HIS A 88 17.63 -21.43 -15.48
N ILE A 89 17.71 -20.33 -16.23
CA ILE A 89 18.96 -19.63 -16.57
C ILE A 89 19.05 -18.40 -15.65
N ALA A 90 19.52 -18.62 -14.44
CA ALA A 90 19.60 -17.60 -13.40
C ALA A 90 20.96 -17.59 -12.70
N LYS A 91 21.22 -16.51 -11.95
CA LYS A 91 22.31 -16.48 -10.98
C LYS A 91 22.11 -17.61 -9.97
N ARG A 92 23.23 -18.17 -9.51
CA ARG A 92 23.27 -19.26 -8.53
C ARG A 92 23.89 -18.76 -7.26
N HIS A 93 23.34 -19.16 -6.12
CA HIS A 93 23.97 -18.88 -4.83
C HIS A 93 25.28 -19.66 -4.72
N VAL A 94 26.31 -19.06 -4.14
CA VAL A 94 27.56 -19.76 -3.83
C VAL A 94 27.34 -20.94 -2.87
N SER A 95 26.40 -20.77 -1.93
CA SER A 95 26.04 -21.76 -0.91
C SER A 95 25.01 -22.79 -1.38
N SER A 96 24.22 -22.51 -2.43
CA SER A 96 23.06 -23.33 -2.78
C SER A 96 22.72 -23.32 -4.28
N GLY A 97 21.44 -23.50 -4.61
CA GLY A 97 20.95 -23.66 -5.98
C GLY A 97 20.76 -22.34 -6.74
N CYS A 98 19.95 -22.41 -7.79
CA CYS A 98 19.57 -21.24 -8.56
C CYS A 98 18.61 -20.33 -7.77
N VAL A 99 18.68 -19.01 -7.97
CA VAL A 99 17.82 -18.04 -7.26
C VAL A 99 16.34 -18.35 -7.46
N ASP A 100 15.95 -18.69 -8.69
CA ASP A 100 14.55 -19.00 -9.02
C ASP A 100 14.07 -20.29 -8.34
N CYS A 101 14.95 -21.29 -8.26
CA CYS A 101 14.70 -22.55 -7.55
C CYS A 101 14.42 -22.28 -6.07
N TRP A 102 15.20 -21.36 -5.47
CA TRP A 102 15.04 -20.96 -4.08
C TRP A 102 13.73 -20.20 -3.85
N SER A 103 13.37 -19.29 -4.76
CA SER A 103 12.07 -18.59 -4.75
C SER A 103 10.89 -19.57 -4.85
N MET A 104 10.95 -20.54 -5.75
CA MET A 104 9.93 -21.58 -5.89
C MET A 104 9.81 -22.44 -4.64
N HIS A 105 10.93 -22.86 -4.06
CA HIS A 105 10.95 -23.61 -2.81
C HIS A 105 10.38 -22.78 -1.65
N GLY A 106 10.71 -21.49 -1.56
CA GLY A 106 10.17 -20.56 -0.58
C GLY A 106 8.65 -20.43 -0.68
N LYS A 107 8.11 -20.25 -1.89
CA LYS A 107 6.66 -20.18 -2.14
C LYS A 107 5.96 -21.50 -1.77
N ARG A 108 6.53 -22.63 -2.18
CA ARG A 108 5.97 -23.96 -1.85
C ARG A 108 5.99 -24.23 -0.35
N ASN A 109 7.06 -23.83 0.34
CA ASN A 109 7.19 -23.96 1.78
C ASN A 109 6.20 -23.06 2.52
N TYR A 110 6.03 -21.81 2.06
CA TYR A 110 4.99 -20.92 2.57
C TYR A 110 3.61 -21.54 2.44
N GLU A 111 3.24 -22.05 1.25
CA GLU A 111 1.91 -22.62 1.03
C GLU A 111 1.69 -23.87 1.89
N ARG A 112 2.71 -24.73 2.02
CA ARG A 112 2.67 -25.92 2.89
C ARG A 112 2.41 -25.58 4.36
N HIS A 113 2.98 -24.49 4.87
CA HIS A 113 2.88 -24.10 6.28
C HIS A 113 1.91 -22.94 6.53
N LYS A 114 1.19 -22.48 5.51
CA LYS A 114 0.31 -21.30 5.57
C LYS A 114 -0.75 -21.43 6.64
N SER A 115 -1.44 -22.58 6.72
CA SER A 115 -2.49 -22.82 7.73
C SER A 115 -1.92 -22.75 9.14
N LYS A 116 -0.84 -23.50 9.42
CA LYS A 116 -0.16 -23.52 10.73
C LYS A 116 0.32 -22.12 11.13
N ARG A 117 0.87 -21.35 10.19
CA ARG A 117 1.34 -19.98 10.45
C ARG A 117 0.18 -19.02 10.73
N ASN A 118 -0.94 -19.17 10.03
CA ASN A 118 -2.16 -18.40 10.27
C ASN A 118 -2.78 -18.74 11.64
N GLU A 119 -2.87 -20.02 11.98
CA GLU A 119 -3.32 -20.51 13.29
C GLU A 119 -2.46 -19.91 14.41
N GLN A 120 -1.14 -19.97 14.25
CA GLN A 120 -0.20 -19.41 15.21
C GLN A 120 -0.32 -17.88 15.32
N ASN A 121 -0.55 -17.18 14.21
CA ASN A 121 -0.80 -15.73 14.22
C ASN A 121 -2.13 -15.37 14.90
N LYS A 122 -3.18 -16.17 14.70
CA LYS A 122 -4.48 -16.01 15.34
C LYS A 122 -4.37 -16.23 16.84
N ASN A 123 -3.70 -17.31 17.26
CA ASN A 123 -3.45 -17.62 18.66
C ASN A 123 -2.60 -16.54 19.33
N ASN A 124 -1.63 -15.96 18.62
CA ASN A 124 -0.79 -14.87 19.13
C ASN A 124 -1.41 -13.47 18.94
N ALA A 125 -2.61 -13.33 18.37
CA ALA A 125 -3.19 -12.03 18.05
C ALA A 125 -3.42 -11.17 19.30
N HIS A 126 -3.81 -11.81 20.42
CA HIS A 126 -4.00 -11.14 21.70
C HIS A 126 -2.70 -10.51 22.22
N LYS A 127 -1.57 -11.25 22.18
CA LYS A 127 -0.25 -10.77 22.60
C LYS A 127 0.17 -9.49 21.87
N TYR A 128 -0.04 -9.44 20.55
CA TYR A 128 0.27 -8.25 19.76
C TYR A 128 -0.79 -7.14 19.88
N SER A 129 -2.01 -7.47 20.32
CA SER A 129 -3.06 -6.48 20.59
C SER A 129 -2.76 -5.73 21.87
N ASP A 130 -2.37 -6.43 22.94
CA ASP A 130 -2.10 -5.83 24.25
C ASP A 130 -0.86 -4.93 24.19
N GLN A 131 0.21 -5.41 23.56
CA GLN A 131 1.41 -4.60 23.30
C GLN A 131 1.10 -3.34 22.48
N ARG A 132 0.25 -3.45 21.44
CA ARG A 132 -0.18 -2.29 20.65
C ARG A 132 -1.05 -1.32 21.45
N ARG A 133 -1.93 -1.83 22.32
CA ARG A 133 -2.76 -1.01 23.20
C ARG A 133 -1.91 -0.26 24.21
N GLU A 134 -0.93 -0.92 24.81
CA GLU A 134 -0.01 -0.31 25.76
C GLU A 134 0.89 0.73 25.08
N TYR A 135 1.42 0.42 23.89
CA TYR A 135 2.15 1.37 23.06
C TYR A 135 1.28 2.60 22.70
N ALA A 136 0.04 2.38 22.27
CA ALA A 136 -0.90 3.46 21.97
C ALA A 136 -1.21 4.32 23.20
N LYS A 137 -1.26 3.72 24.40
CA LYS A 137 -1.45 4.44 25.66
C LYS A 137 -0.22 5.28 26.02
N LYS A 138 0.98 4.71 25.91
CA LYS A 138 2.26 5.41 26.17
C LYS A 138 2.49 6.56 25.18
N HIS A 139 2.11 6.37 23.92
CA HIS A 139 2.32 7.34 22.83
C HIS A 139 1.05 8.10 22.42
N LYS A 140 0.09 8.26 23.35
CA LYS A 140 -1.20 8.90 23.07
C LYS A 140 -1.05 10.28 22.42
N GLU A 141 -0.10 11.09 22.91
CA GLU A 141 0.14 12.44 22.41
C GLU A 141 0.75 12.44 21.00
N TYR A 142 1.71 11.53 20.75
CA TYR A 142 2.28 11.32 19.43
C TYR A 142 1.20 10.97 18.40
N PHE A 143 0.29 10.04 18.72
CA PHE A 143 -0.82 9.70 17.84
C PHE A 143 -1.81 10.85 17.66
N ALA A 144 -2.10 11.62 18.72
CA ALA A 144 -2.95 12.79 18.64
C ALA A 144 -2.32 13.89 17.76
N GLN A 145 -1.01 14.09 17.85
CA GLN A 145 -0.25 15.01 16.99
C GLN A 145 -0.28 14.55 15.54
N LYS A 146 0.08 13.29 15.25
CA LYS A 146 0.01 12.74 13.89
C LYS A 146 -1.38 12.83 13.27
N LYS A 147 -2.42 12.62 14.07
CA LYS A 147 -3.81 12.80 13.64
C LYS A 147 -4.13 14.26 13.33
N ARG A 148 -3.64 15.21 14.13
CA ARG A 148 -3.79 16.65 13.86
C ARG A 148 -3.08 17.05 12.57
N GLU A 149 -1.83 16.63 12.38
CA GLU A 149 -1.05 16.87 11.16
C GLU A 149 -1.78 16.32 9.92
N TYR A 150 -2.23 15.06 9.98
CA TYR A 150 -2.98 14.44 8.90
C TYR A 150 -4.27 15.20 8.56
N ASN A 151 -5.03 15.64 9.57
CA ASN A 151 -6.28 16.38 9.37
C ASN A 151 -6.06 17.84 8.92
N ALA A 152 -4.90 18.44 9.23
CA ALA A 152 -4.55 19.79 8.83
C ALA A 152 -4.18 19.87 7.34
N MET A 153 -3.75 18.76 6.74
CA MET A 153 -3.47 18.70 5.30
C MET A 153 -4.74 18.99 4.48
N PRO A 154 -4.71 19.98 3.56
CA PRO A 154 -5.88 20.36 2.76
C PRO A 154 -6.45 19.19 1.94
N GLU A 155 -5.60 18.36 1.35
CA GLU A 155 -6.00 17.21 0.55
C GLU A 155 -6.81 16.19 1.37
N ASN A 156 -6.34 15.84 2.57
CA ASN A 156 -7.04 14.92 3.46
C ASN A 156 -8.38 15.50 3.92
N LYS A 157 -8.43 16.81 4.18
CA LYS A 157 -9.67 17.52 4.54
C LYS A 157 -10.68 17.47 3.40
N LEU A 158 -10.26 17.73 2.17
CA LEU A 158 -11.12 17.62 0.98
C LEU A 158 -11.60 16.18 0.77
N ALA A 159 -10.71 15.20 0.86
CA ALA A 159 -11.06 13.79 0.75
C ALA A 159 -12.05 13.33 1.84
N MET A 160 -11.91 13.85 3.07
CA MET A 160 -12.85 13.61 4.17
C MET A 160 -14.23 14.20 3.85
N LEU A 161 -14.29 15.47 3.41
CA LEU A 161 -15.55 16.13 3.06
C LEU A 161 -16.28 15.40 1.94
N GLU A 162 -15.56 14.99 0.89
CA GLU A 162 -16.12 14.24 -0.23
C GLU A 162 -16.63 12.86 0.22
N ARG A 163 -15.89 12.17 1.10
CA ARG A 163 -16.34 10.91 1.70
C ARG A 163 -17.62 11.11 2.51
N CYS A 164 -17.69 12.16 3.31
CA CYS A 164 -18.89 12.52 4.08
C CYS A 164 -20.06 12.86 3.15
N ARG A 165 -19.84 13.57 2.04
CA ARG A 165 -20.85 13.88 1.03
C ARG A 165 -21.42 12.61 0.40
N LYS A 166 -20.53 11.75 -0.14
CA LYS A 166 -20.90 10.45 -0.73
C LYS A 166 -21.65 9.56 0.26
N TRP A 167 -21.22 9.54 1.52
CA TRP A 167 -21.92 8.77 2.55
C TRP A 167 -23.33 9.30 2.80
N LYS A 168 -23.50 10.64 2.89
CA LYS A 168 -24.80 11.30 3.09
C LYS A 168 -25.77 11.04 1.94
N GLU A 169 -25.27 11.02 0.71
CA GLU A 169 -26.06 10.76 -0.51
C GLU A 169 -26.48 9.28 -0.59
N LYS A 170 -25.57 8.36 -0.26
CA LYS A 170 -25.87 6.91 -0.28
C LYS A 170 -26.70 6.43 0.91
N ASN A 171 -26.76 7.17 2.01
CA ASN A 171 -27.40 6.73 3.25
C ASN A 171 -28.42 7.76 3.80
N PRO A 172 -29.42 8.20 3.02
CA PRO A 172 -30.44 9.14 3.50
C PRO A 172 -31.29 8.52 4.61
N GLU A 173 -31.65 7.24 4.51
CA GLU A 173 -32.48 6.56 5.50
C GLU A 173 -31.78 6.40 6.85
N LYS A 174 -30.49 6.02 6.86
CA LYS A 174 -29.71 5.95 8.12
C LYS A 174 -29.59 7.30 8.81
N ARG A 175 -29.57 8.41 8.04
CA ARG A 175 -29.56 9.76 8.60
C ARG A 175 -30.90 10.11 9.24
N LYS A 176 -32.01 9.78 8.57
CA LYS A 176 -33.36 9.95 9.15
C LYS A 176 -33.51 9.11 10.41
N GLU A 177 -33.07 7.85 10.37
CA GLU A 177 -33.09 6.95 11.53
C GLU A 177 -32.28 7.52 12.70
N ALA A 178 -31.06 7.99 12.46
CA ALA A 178 -30.23 8.61 13.50
C ALA A 178 -30.87 9.89 14.07
N ALA A 179 -31.47 10.73 13.22
CA ALA A 179 -32.21 11.92 13.65
C ALA A 179 -33.43 11.55 14.50
N ASN A 180 -34.19 10.54 14.09
CA ASN A 180 -35.35 10.02 14.83
C ASN A 180 -34.91 9.45 16.18
N ARG A 181 -33.85 8.64 16.21
CA ARG A 181 -33.28 8.09 17.45
C ARG A 181 -32.86 9.19 18.42
N TYR A 182 -32.27 10.27 17.92
CA TYR A 182 -31.93 11.41 18.75
C TYR A 182 -33.18 12.12 19.28
N ALA A 183 -34.16 12.38 18.40
CA ALA A 183 -35.40 13.06 18.75
C ALA A 183 -36.21 12.30 19.82
N THR A 184 -36.25 10.97 19.74
CA THR A 184 -36.95 10.10 20.71
C THR A 184 -36.10 9.76 21.93
N SER A 185 -34.79 10.04 21.91
CA SER A 185 -33.94 9.83 23.09
C SER A 185 -34.35 10.75 24.24
N GLY A 186 -34.09 10.32 25.49
CA GLY A 186 -34.35 11.15 26.67
C GLY A 186 -33.66 12.53 26.60
N LYS A 187 -32.47 12.62 25.99
CA LYS A 187 -31.77 13.90 25.76
C LYS A 187 -32.49 14.81 24.77
N GLY A 188 -33.00 14.25 23.67
CA GLY A 188 -33.78 14.98 22.67
C GLY A 188 -35.08 15.53 23.25
N LEU A 189 -35.80 14.67 23.96
CA LEU A 189 -37.05 15.04 24.66
C LEU A 189 -36.80 16.09 25.75
N ALA A 190 -35.72 15.98 26.53
CA ALA A 190 -35.36 16.97 27.53
C ALA A 190 -35.12 18.36 26.90
N LYS A 191 -34.36 18.43 25.80
CA LYS A 191 -34.17 19.71 25.07
C LYS A 191 -35.47 20.29 24.53
N LEU A 192 -36.36 19.44 24.01
CA LEU A 192 -37.68 19.88 23.53
C LEU A 192 -38.51 20.49 24.67
N ARG A 193 -38.58 19.80 25.82
CA ARG A 193 -39.28 20.27 27.03
C ARG A 193 -38.70 21.58 27.56
N MET A 194 -37.37 21.70 27.59
CA MET A 194 -36.70 22.95 27.97
C MET A 194 -37.13 24.09 27.05
N ARG A 195 -37.09 23.88 25.73
CA ARG A 195 -37.52 24.90 24.76
C ARG A 195 -38.99 25.31 24.96
N GLN A 196 -39.90 24.35 25.14
CA GLN A 196 -41.31 24.62 25.39
C GLN A 196 -41.52 25.42 26.68
N THR A 197 -40.83 25.02 27.75
CA THR A 197 -40.89 25.71 29.05
C THR A 197 -40.39 27.15 28.93
N MET A 198 -39.31 27.38 28.18
CA MET A 198 -38.78 28.72 27.94
C MET A 198 -39.76 29.61 27.17
N ILE A 199 -40.37 29.08 26.11
CA ILE A 199 -41.39 29.82 25.36
C ILE A 199 -42.58 30.16 26.26
N LYS A 200 -43.05 29.19 27.06
CA LYS A 200 -44.16 29.41 28.00
C LYS A 200 -43.83 30.49 29.02
N LYS A 201 -42.65 30.44 29.63
CA LYS A 201 -42.18 31.46 30.59
C LYS A 201 -42.06 32.84 29.97
N ALA A 202 -41.62 32.91 28.71
CA ALA A 202 -41.45 34.17 27.99
C ALA A 202 -42.74 34.69 27.35
N CYS A 203 -43.85 33.95 27.42
CA CYS A 203 -45.14 34.33 26.83
C CYS A 203 -46.04 34.89 27.93
N PRO A 204 -46.19 36.23 28.05
CA PRO A 204 -47.08 36.82 29.03
C PRO A 204 -48.55 36.47 28.75
N ASP A 205 -49.40 36.53 29.78
CA ASP A 205 -50.83 36.22 29.65
C ASP A 205 -51.56 37.18 28.69
N TRP A 206 -51.10 38.42 28.58
CA TRP A 206 -51.65 39.42 27.66
C TRP A 206 -51.21 39.21 26.20
N ALA A 207 -50.32 38.25 25.91
CA ALA A 207 -49.83 38.01 24.55
C ALA A 207 -50.95 37.47 23.64
N CYS A 208 -51.33 38.26 22.63
CA CYS A 208 -52.31 37.86 21.63
C CYS A 208 -51.81 36.67 20.78
N GLN A 209 -52.38 35.50 21.03
CA GLN A 209 -52.02 34.26 20.32
C GLN A 209 -52.32 34.32 18.83
N GLU A 210 -53.37 35.05 18.42
CA GLU A 210 -53.74 35.24 17.02
C GLU A 210 -52.67 36.04 16.26
N SER A 211 -52.14 37.09 16.88
CA SER A 211 -51.07 37.91 16.32
C SER A 211 -49.77 37.11 16.16
N ILE A 212 -49.46 36.23 17.12
CA ILE A 212 -48.34 35.28 17.03
C ILE A 212 -48.57 34.28 15.88
N ALA A 213 -49.77 33.71 15.79
CA ALA A 213 -50.15 32.78 14.73
C ALA A 213 -50.05 33.43 13.33
N LEU A 214 -50.39 34.72 13.22
CA LEU A 214 -50.25 35.48 11.97
C LEU A 214 -48.80 35.52 11.49
N LYS A 215 -47.82 35.68 12.38
CA LYS A 215 -46.38 35.61 12.02
C LYS A 215 -45.96 34.24 11.46
N TYR A 216 -46.53 33.15 11.98
CA TYR A 216 -46.27 31.82 11.44
C TYR A 216 -46.93 31.60 10.06
N LYS A 217 -48.10 32.21 9.82
CA LYS A 217 -48.76 32.24 8.49
C LYS A 217 -47.93 33.06 7.49
N GLU A 218 -47.49 34.26 7.89
CA GLU A 218 -46.59 35.13 7.12
C GLU A 218 -45.33 34.38 6.70
N ARG A 219 -44.66 33.67 7.63
CA ARG A 219 -43.50 32.82 7.34
C ARG A 219 -43.80 31.77 6.25
N LYS A 220 -44.96 31.11 6.30
CA LYS A 220 -45.34 30.10 5.30
C LYS A 220 -45.58 30.75 3.93
N ALA A 221 -46.28 31.89 3.90
CA ALA A 221 -46.52 32.65 2.67
C ALA A 221 -45.20 33.11 2.04
N MET A 222 -44.29 33.71 2.81
CA MET A 222 -42.97 34.15 2.33
C MET A 222 -42.13 32.98 1.79
N THR A 223 -42.17 31.83 2.46
CA THR A 223 -41.47 30.62 1.98
C THR A 223 -42.01 30.17 0.62
N ASN A 224 -43.34 30.14 0.47
CA ASN A 224 -43.98 29.72 -0.76
C ASN A 224 -43.76 30.73 -1.91
N MET A 225 -43.82 32.03 -1.63
CA MET A 225 -43.67 33.09 -2.63
C MET A 225 -42.24 33.22 -3.15
N THR A 226 -41.25 33.12 -2.26
CA THR A 226 -39.84 33.33 -2.63
C THR A 226 -39.13 32.05 -3.04
N GLY A 227 -39.69 30.87 -2.74
CA GLY A 227 -39.02 29.59 -2.86
C GLY A 227 -37.87 29.36 -1.88
N ILE A 228 -37.59 30.32 -0.99
CA ILE A 228 -36.53 30.26 0.02
C ILE A 228 -37.15 29.90 1.37
N LEU A 229 -36.54 28.99 2.13
CA LEU A 229 -37.03 28.63 3.46
C LEU A 229 -36.95 29.82 4.43
N HIS A 230 -38.08 30.22 5.02
CA HIS A 230 -38.15 31.26 6.06
C HIS A 230 -38.43 30.68 7.45
N HIS A 231 -37.92 31.34 8.49
CA HIS A 231 -38.17 31.05 9.90
C HIS A 231 -38.82 32.24 10.61
N VAL A 232 -39.47 31.98 11.75
CA VAL A 232 -39.89 33.03 12.69
C VAL A 232 -38.77 33.20 13.70
N ASP A 233 -38.13 34.37 13.70
CA ASP A 233 -37.05 34.78 14.60
C ASP A 233 -37.58 35.68 15.71
N HIS A 234 -36.93 35.61 16.86
CA HIS A 234 -37.11 36.56 17.96
C HIS A 234 -36.11 37.70 17.78
N LYS A 235 -36.57 38.93 17.50
CA LYS A 235 -35.70 40.12 17.35
C LYS A 235 -34.77 40.26 18.54
N ILE A 236 -35.34 40.19 19.75
CA ILE A 236 -34.65 40.04 21.03
C ILE A 236 -34.71 38.56 21.43
N PRO A 237 -33.58 37.87 21.59
CA PRO A 237 -33.54 36.43 21.87
C PRO A 237 -34.17 36.10 23.23
N LEU A 238 -34.83 34.93 23.32
CA LEU A 238 -35.38 34.45 24.59
C LEU A 238 -34.29 34.00 25.59
N GLN A 239 -33.10 33.68 25.08
CA GLN A 239 -31.94 33.20 25.84
C GLN A 239 -30.67 33.93 25.40
N GLY A 240 -30.72 35.26 25.39
CA GLY A 240 -29.51 36.08 25.23
C GLY A 240 -28.64 36.01 26.49
N GLU A 241 -27.36 36.35 26.33
CA GLU A 241 -26.40 36.38 27.44
C GLU A 241 -26.75 37.45 28.47
N ASN A 242 -27.09 38.66 28.00
CA ASN A 242 -27.37 39.82 28.84
C ASN A 242 -28.83 40.31 28.77
N ILE A 243 -29.62 39.84 27.79
CA ILE A 243 -30.98 40.33 27.54
C ILE A 243 -31.89 39.16 27.19
N CYS A 244 -33.11 39.17 27.73
CA CYS A 244 -34.17 38.25 27.37
C CYS A 244 -35.37 39.00 26.75
N GLY A 245 -35.82 38.51 25.60
CA GLY A 245 -37.03 38.99 24.95
C GLY A 245 -38.28 38.22 25.37
N LEU A 246 -39.46 38.79 25.09
CA LEU A 246 -40.75 38.13 25.28
C LEU A 246 -41.19 37.40 24.01
N HIS A 247 -41.98 36.33 24.16
CA HIS A 247 -42.63 35.61 23.08
C HIS A 247 -43.94 36.31 22.68
N VAL A 248 -43.82 37.49 22.06
CA VAL A 248 -44.93 38.33 21.63
C VAL A 248 -44.77 38.77 20.18
N ALA A 249 -45.87 39.02 19.47
CA ALA A 249 -45.85 39.34 18.03
C ALA A 249 -44.91 40.50 17.66
N ALA A 250 -44.79 41.53 18.51
CA ALA A 250 -43.88 42.66 18.31
C ALA A 250 -42.39 42.25 18.28
N ASN A 251 -42.04 41.21 19.04
CA ASN A 251 -40.69 40.64 19.12
C ASN A 251 -40.46 39.54 18.06
N LEU A 252 -41.46 39.15 17.28
CA LEU A 252 -41.33 38.16 16.21
C LEU A 252 -41.12 38.84 14.86
N ARG A 253 -40.20 38.31 14.06
CA ARG A 253 -40.00 38.70 12.66
C ARG A 253 -39.83 37.48 11.76
N VAL A 254 -40.27 37.59 10.51
CA VAL A 254 -40.02 36.57 9.50
C VAL A 254 -38.71 36.92 8.79
N ILE A 255 -37.75 36.01 8.84
CA ILE A 255 -36.45 36.15 8.16
C ILE A 255 -36.08 34.85 7.45
N THR A 256 -35.08 34.88 6.57
CA THR A 256 -34.63 33.65 5.92
C THR A 256 -34.06 32.67 6.94
N ALA A 257 -34.17 31.37 6.67
CA ALA A 257 -33.62 30.34 7.54
C ALA A 257 -32.09 30.49 7.69
N ARG A 258 -31.41 30.93 6.62
CA ARG A 258 -29.98 31.20 6.62
C ARG A 258 -29.62 32.28 7.66
N ASP A 259 -30.34 33.40 7.63
CA ASP A 259 -30.04 34.54 8.52
C ASP A 259 -30.37 34.21 9.97
N ASN A 260 -31.49 33.53 10.23
CA ASN A 260 -31.86 33.08 11.58
C ASN A 260 -30.81 32.15 12.20
N LEU A 261 -30.30 31.20 11.39
CA LEU A 261 -29.26 30.28 11.83
C LEU A 261 -27.92 30.99 12.09
N SER A 262 -27.63 32.06 11.34
CA SER A 262 -26.43 32.89 11.53
C SER A 262 -26.54 33.75 12.80
N LYS A 263 -27.71 34.34 13.06
CA LYS A 263 -27.97 35.19 14.24
C LYS A 263 -27.88 34.40 15.56
N HIS A 264 -28.38 33.17 15.59
CA HIS A 264 -28.44 32.36 16.81
C HIS A 264 -29.16 33.13 17.96
N ASN A 265 -28.55 33.23 19.15
CA ASN A 265 -29.08 33.94 20.31
C ASN A 265 -28.47 35.34 20.46
N LYS A 266 -27.93 35.92 19.39
CA LYS A 266 -27.37 37.27 19.42
C LYS A 266 -28.48 38.30 19.32
N TRP A 267 -28.35 39.38 20.08
CA TRP A 267 -29.16 40.57 19.90
C TRP A 267 -28.33 41.57 19.10
N GLU A 268 -28.75 41.84 17.87
CA GLU A 268 -28.13 42.85 17.02
C GLU A 268 -28.74 44.21 17.40
N ILE A 269 -27.94 45.06 18.03
CA ILE A 269 -28.30 46.47 18.19
C ILE A 269 -28.15 47.06 16.79
N ALA A 270 -29.26 47.46 16.17
CA ALA A 270 -29.18 48.28 14.97
C ALA A 270 -28.43 49.56 15.37
N ALA A 271 -27.25 49.74 14.79
CA ALA A 271 -26.49 50.99 14.88
C ALA A 271 -27.22 52.11 14.13
#